data_AF-A0AAU2X5X5-F1
#
_entry.id   AF-A0AAU2X5X5-F1
#
_cell.length_a   1.000
_cell.length_b   1.000
_cell.length_c   1.000
_cell.angle_alpha   90.00
_cell.angle_beta   90.00
_cell.angle_gamma   90.00
#
_symmetry.space_group_name_H-M   'P 1'
#
loop_
_entity.id
_entity.type
_entity.pdbx_description
1 polymer ?
#
loop_
_entity_poly.entity_id
_entity_poly.type
_entity_poly.pdbx_seq_one_letter_code
_entity_poly.pdbx_strand_id
1 'polypeptide(L)' 'MTNGLAARHVRVRLSGLHPDTLARVADLLAEIGDTGPVSVPYANRRGDGYRLYLDLYLSDDTDDPPGEG' A
#
# COMPACT_ATOMS: atom_id res chain seq x y z
N MET A 1 25.93 15.56 3.49
CA MET A 1 24.91 15.10 4.44
C MET A 1 23.62 15.01 3.65
N THR A 2 23.28 13.82 3.15
CA THR A 2 22.02 13.62 2.43
C THR A 2 20.91 13.73 3.46
N ASN A 3 20.06 14.74 3.34
CA ASN A 3 18.79 14.78 4.06
C ASN A 3 17.99 13.55 3.60
N GLY A 4 18.07 12.47 4.36
CA GLY A 4 17.28 11.27 4.10
C GLY A 4 15.81 11.62 4.30
N LEU A 5 15.12 11.96 3.22
CA LEU A 5 13.67 12.09 3.18
C LEU A 5 13.10 10.79 3.76
N ALA A 6 12.54 10.88 4.96
CA ALA A 6 11.96 9.73 5.63
C ALA A 6 10.76 9.26 4.80
N ALA A 7 10.86 8.07 4.20
CA ALA A 7 9.76 7.46 3.48
C ALA A 7 8.48 7.53 4.33
N ARG A 8 7.41 8.10 3.79
CA ARG A 8 6.16 8.26 4.53
C ARG A 8 5.44 6.91 4.54
N HIS A 9 5.32 6.30 5.71
CA HIS A 9 4.66 5.01 5.86
C HIS A 9 3.15 5.20 6.00
N VAL A 10 2.37 4.53 5.14
CA VAL A 10 0.90 4.51 5.16
C VAL A 10 0.41 3.09 5.33
N ARG A 11 -0.45 2.85 6.32
CA ARG A 11 -1.12 1.56 6.49
C ARG A 11 -2.53 1.60 5.96
N VAL A 12 -2.80 0.83 4.91
CA VAL A 12 -4.10 0.72 4.25
C VAL A 12 -4.84 -0.51 4.76
N ARG A 13 -6.14 -0.36 5.05
CA ARG A 13 -7.03 -1.48 5.40
C ARG A 13 -8.00 -1.74 4.25
N LEU A 14 -7.93 -2.94 3.69
CA LEU A 14 -8.92 -3.43 2.73
C LEU A 14 -9.95 -4.30 3.46
N SER A 15 -11.22 -4.20 3.09
CA SER A 15 -12.32 -4.90 3.77
C SER A 15 -13.45 -5.25 2.81
N GLY A 16 -14.11 -6.37 3.07
CA GLY A 16 -15.28 -6.80 2.29
C GLY A 16 -14.92 -7.41 0.93
N LEU A 17 -13.66 -7.81 0.73
CA LEU A 17 -13.21 -8.39 -0.53
C LEU A 17 -13.40 -9.91 -0.53
N HIS A 18 -13.70 -10.45 -1.72
CA HIS A 18 -13.63 -11.88 -1.98
C HIS A 18 -12.16 -12.35 -1.92
N PRO A 19 -11.86 -13.58 -1.47
CA PRO A 19 -10.49 -14.09 -1.39
C PRO A 19 -9.72 -13.97 -2.72
N ASP A 20 -10.36 -14.25 -3.85
CA ASP A 20 -9.70 -14.16 -5.17
C ASP A 20 -9.34 -12.72 -5.55
N THR A 21 -10.16 -11.75 -5.17
CA THR A 21 -9.86 -10.32 -5.36
C THR A 21 -8.69 -9.90 -4.49
N LEU A 22 -8.60 -10.41 -3.26
CA LEU A 22 -7.48 -10.15 -2.35
C LEU A 22 -6.15 -10.68 -2.89
N ALA A 23 -6.15 -11.89 -3.46
CA ALA A 23 -4.96 -12.46 -4.09
C ALA A 23 -4.46 -11.56 -5.23
N ARG A 24 -5.35 -11.16 -6.15
CA ARG A 24 -5.00 -10.25 -7.26
C ARG A 24 -4.50 -8.90 -6.79
N VAL A 25 -5.09 -8.34 -5.74
CA VAL A 25 -4.62 -7.06 -5.17
C VAL A 25 -3.23 -7.22 -4.57
N ALA A 26 -2.96 -8.30 -3.84
CA ALA A 26 -1.62 -8.56 -3.30
C ALA A 26 -0.57 -8.71 -4.42
N ASP A 27 -0.91 -9.41 -5.51
CA ASP A 27 -0.04 -9.57 -6.68
C ASP A 27 0.27 -8.21 -7.34
N LEU A 28 -0.77 -7.40 -7.60
CA LEU A 28 -0.62 -6.05 -8.18
C LEU A 28 0.23 -5.12 -7.30
N LEU A 29 0.11 -5.25 -5.98
CA LEU A 29 0.89 -4.44 -5.04
C LEU A 29 2.36 -4.87 -5.01
N ALA A 30 2.65 -6.16 -5.13
CA ALA A 30 4.01 -6.65 -5.25
C ALA A 30 4.71 -6.13 -6.53
N GLU A 31 3.96 -5.84 -7.60
CA GLU A 31 4.49 -5.25 -8.84
C GLU A 31 4.85 -3.75 -8.69
N ILE A 32 4.25 -3.02 -7.74
CA ILE A 32 4.45 -1.57 -7.57
C ILE A 32 5.76 -1.25 -6.82
N GLY A 33 6.42 -2.25 -6.20
CA GLY A 33 7.79 -2.14 -5.64
C GLY A 33 7.93 -1.37 -4.32
N ASP A 34 7.10 -0.34 -4.10
CA ASP A 34 7.13 0.54 -2.91
C ASP A 34 6.15 0.09 -1.81
N THR A 35 6.06 -1.22 -1.59
CA THR A 35 5.16 -1.82 -0.60
C THR A 35 5.91 -2.57 0.49
N GLY A 36 5.47 -2.39 1.74
CA GLY A 36 5.86 -3.20 2.89
C GLY A 36 5.10 -4.53 2.96
N PRO A 37 5.24 -5.26 4.07
CA PRO A 37 4.63 -6.58 4.23
C PRO A 37 3.09 -6.51 4.14
N VAL A 38 2.51 -7.39 3.33
CA VAL A 38 1.06 -7.61 3.28
C VAL A 38 0.66 -8.61 4.36
N SER A 39 -0.34 -8.28 5.18
CA SER A 39 -0.83 -9.23 6.19
C SER A 39 -1.61 -10.38 5.54
N VAL A 40 -1.54 -11.57 6.12
CA VAL A 40 -2.40 -12.71 5.72
C VAL A 40 -3.89 -12.30 5.81
N PRO A 41 -4.70 -12.56 4.77
CA PRO A 41 -6.13 -12.27 4.81
C PRO A 41 -6.85 -12.99 5.95
N TYR A 42 -7.79 -12.31 6.60
CA TYR A 42 -8.60 -12.89 7.68
C TYR A 42 -10.08 -12.50 7.55
N ALA A 43 -10.97 -13.34 8.08
CA ALA A 43 -12.42 -13.15 7.95
C ALA A 43 -12.89 -11.83 8.58
N ASN A 44 -13.79 -11.13 7.88
CA ASN A 44 -14.42 -9.92 8.37
C ASN A 44 -15.41 -10.24 9.50
N ARG A 45 -15.12 -9.80 10.73
CA ARG A 45 -16.03 -10.07 11.87
C ARG A 45 -17.33 -9.24 11.88
N ARG A 46 -17.45 -8.22 11.02
CA ARG A 46 -18.59 -7.29 11.02
C ARG A 46 -19.46 -7.36 9.75
N GLY A 47 -19.27 -8.37 8.92
CA GLY A 47 -19.98 -8.53 7.65
C GLY A 47 -19.27 -9.51 6.75
N ASP A 48 -19.65 -9.55 5.49
CA ASP A 48 -19.11 -10.53 4.55
C ASP A 48 -17.67 -10.23 4.11
N GLY A 49 -17.03 -11.27 3.56
CA GLY A 49 -15.71 -11.20 2.95
C GLY A 49 -14.54 -11.20 3.94
N TYR A 50 -13.39 -10.79 3.44
CA TYR A 50 -12.10 -10.83 4.15
C TYR A 50 -11.52 -9.43 4.32
N ARG A 51 -10.50 -9.34 5.17
CA ARG A 51 -9.74 -8.13 5.48
C ARG A 51 -8.25 -8.42 5.36
N LEU A 52 -7.50 -7.42 4.92
CA LEU A 52 -6.04 -7.38 5.07
C LEU A 52 -5.57 -5.96 5.35
N TYR A 53 -4.34 -5.88 5.85
CA TYR A 53 -3.56 -4.66 5.94
C TYR A 53 -2.41 -4.71 4.95
N LEU A 54 -2.17 -3.56 4.34
CA LEU A 54 -1.05 -3.31 3.47
C LEU A 54 -0.27 -2.13 4.03
N ASP A 55 1.03 -2.30 4.17
CA ASP A 55 1.95 -1.21 4.46
C ASP A 55 2.49 -0.66 3.12
N LEU A 56 2.38 0.65 2.90
CA LEU A 56 2.90 1.36 1.73
C LEU A 56 3.97 2.35 2.18
N TYR A 57 5.07 2.44 1.44
CA TYR A 57 6.09 3.44 1.66
C TYR A 57 6.06 4.44 0.52
N LEU A 58 5.61 5.65 0.81
CA LEU A 58 5.59 6.71 -0.19
C LEU A 58 6.97 7.36 -0.23
N SER A 59 7.61 7.28 -1.39
CA SER A 59 8.74 8.09 -1.79
C SER A 59 8.24 9.52 -2.09
N ASP A 60 8.88 10.54 -1.50
CA ASP A 60 8.63 11.94 -1.86
C ASP A 60 9.37 12.20 -3.20
N ASP A 61 8.87 11.65 -4.31
CA ASP A 61 9.26 12.12 -5.65
C ASP A 61 8.44 13.37 -5.96
N THR A 62 8.73 14.47 -5.26
CA THR A 62 8.38 15.79 -5.78
C THR A 62 9.54 16.27 -6.63
N ASP A 63 9.73 15.64 -7.78
CA ASP A 63 10.51 16.23 -8.87
C ASP A 63 9.59 17.27 -9.54
N ASP A 64 9.41 18.41 -8.87
CA ASP A 64 8.74 19.57 -9.43
C ASP A 64 9.75 20.18 -10.42
N PRO A 65 9.55 20.08 -11.75
CA PRO A 65 10.46 20.74 -12.67
C PRO A 65 10.45 22.23 -12.34
N PRO A 66 11.62 22.91 -12.31
CA PRO A 66 11.67 24.31 -11.93
C PRO A 66 10.72 25.08 -12.85
N GLY A 67 9.65 25.64 -12.27
CA GLY A 67 8.70 26.44 -13.00
C GLY A 67 9.46 27.53 -13.75
N GLU A 68 9.34 27.53 -15.08
CA GLU A 68 9.88 28.59 -15.92
C GLU A 68 9.23 29.90 -15.49
N GLY A 69 10.01 30.76 -14.84
CA GLY A 69 9.67 32.13 -14.50
C GLY A 69 10.06 33.10 -15.61
#